data_AF-A0A3M2W7G2-F1
#
_entry.id   AF-A0A3M2W7G2-F1
#
_cell.length_a   1.000
_cell.length_b   1.000
_cell.length_c   1.000
_cell.angle_alpha   90.00
_cell.angle_beta   90.00
_cell.angle_gamma   90.00
#
_symmetry.space_group_name_H-M   'P 1'
#
loop_
_entity.id
_entity.type
_entity.pdbx_description
1 polymer ?
#
loop_
_entity_poly.entity_id
_entity_poly.type
_entity_poly.pdbx_seq_one_letter_code
_entity_poly.pdbx_strand_id
1 'polypeptide(L)'
;MKTVKGGDALHALFDKLPEDTVLNITLVITPQDVLEAHLEKLARKSVGDNQASALTREAVDEARKLIGRKHKLYRGNVVFYLTGKDEQQLESRSMELANAMLSAGMEHVYPRDEVAPLSSYLRWLPASFDVNKKHALDWYTQMMLAQHVANLSPVWGRASGTGNPGITLFNRGGAPLTFDP
;
A
#
# COMPACT_ATOMS: atom_id res chain seq x y z
N MET A 1 10.61 5.67 24.67
CA MET A 1 11.11 7.05 24.41
C MET A 1 9.89 7.89 24.04
N LYS A 2 9.59 8.98 24.76
CA LYS A 2 8.32 9.73 24.55
C LYS A 2 8.36 10.41 23.17
N THR A 3 7.48 9.99 22.26
CA THR A 3 7.23 10.71 21.00
C THR A 3 6.71 12.11 21.34
N VAL A 4 7.38 13.14 20.80
CA VAL A 4 6.99 14.54 20.96
C VAL A 4 5.64 14.71 20.27
N LYS A 5 4.58 14.97 21.05
CA LYS A 5 3.26 15.35 20.53
C LYS A 5 3.38 16.69 19.80
N GLY A 6 3.64 16.64 18.49
CA GLY A 6 3.52 17.79 17.60
C GLY A 6 2.05 18.04 17.29
N GLY A 7 1.57 19.26 17.61
CA GLY A 7 0.16 19.64 17.47
C GLY A 7 -0.35 19.62 16.03
N ASP A 8 -1.64 19.30 15.89
CA ASP A 8 -2.57 19.46 14.73
C ASP A 8 -1.97 19.54 13.30
N ALA A 9 -0.89 18.81 13.06
CA ALA A 9 -0.13 18.83 11.82
C ALA A 9 -0.52 17.63 10.95
N LEU A 10 -0.50 17.81 9.63
CA LEU A 10 -0.60 16.73 8.64
C LEU A 10 0.44 15.64 8.94
N HIS A 11 0.04 14.62 9.69
CA HIS A 11 0.85 13.43 10.00
C HIS A 11 0.89 12.53 8.77
N ALA A 12 2.05 11.96 8.47
CA ALA A 12 2.08 10.83 7.54
C ALA A 12 1.35 9.67 8.21
N LEU A 13 0.64 8.84 7.45
CA LEU A 13 -0.08 7.69 8.01
C LEU A 13 0.86 6.79 8.82
N PHE A 14 2.10 6.64 8.34
CA PHE A 14 3.14 5.87 8.97
C PHE A 14 3.45 6.33 10.41
N ASP A 15 3.24 7.61 10.73
CA ASP A 15 3.48 8.18 12.07
C ASP A 15 2.45 7.72 13.11
N LYS A 16 1.29 7.22 12.66
CA LYS A 16 0.18 6.77 13.52
C LYS A 16 0.18 5.25 13.72
N LEU A 17 1.13 4.54 13.12
CA LEU A 17 1.20 3.09 13.19
C LEU A 17 1.84 2.63 14.51
N PRO A 18 1.55 1.41 14.97
CA PRO A 18 2.24 0.84 16.12
C PRO A 18 3.76 0.85 15.95
N GLU A 19 4.47 0.95 17.07
CA GLU A 19 5.93 0.79 17.08
C GLU A 19 6.35 -0.56 16.46
N ASP A 20 7.52 -0.59 15.82
CA ASP A 20 8.07 -1.76 15.13
C ASP A 20 7.25 -2.26 13.91
N THR A 21 6.34 -1.43 13.40
CA THR A 21 5.64 -1.75 12.14
C THR A 21 6.59 -1.61 10.95
N VAL A 22 6.72 -2.66 10.16
CA VAL A 22 7.47 -2.63 8.89
C VAL A 22 6.49 -2.46 7.73
N LEU A 23 6.67 -1.39 6.95
CA LEU A 23 5.95 -1.17 5.70
C LEU A 23 6.76 -1.75 4.55
N ASN A 24 6.15 -2.65 3.78
CA ASN A 24 6.68 -3.12 2.51
C ASN A 24 5.76 -2.69 1.36
N ILE A 25 6.33 -1.96 0.39
CA ILE A 25 5.66 -1.62 -0.86
C ILE A 25 6.39 -2.31 -1.99
N THR A 26 5.69 -3.17 -2.72
CA THR A 26 6.19 -3.76 -3.96
C THR A 26 5.47 -3.12 -5.14
N LEU A 27 6.24 -2.58 -6.08
CA LEU A 27 5.73 -1.89 -7.26
C LEU A 27 6.34 -2.52 -8.52
N VAL A 28 5.49 -2.88 -9.47
CA VAL A 28 5.88 -3.38 -10.78
C VAL A 28 5.69 -2.26 -11.80
N ILE A 29 6.81 -1.71 -12.28
CA ILE A 29 6.81 -0.66 -13.29
C ILE A 29 6.51 -1.29 -14.65
N THR A 30 5.26 -1.14 -15.09
CA THR A 30 4.82 -1.60 -16.41
C THR A 30 4.64 -0.42 -17.37
N PRO A 31 4.93 -0.60 -18.67
CA PRO A 31 4.55 0.36 -19.71
C PRO A 31 3.06 0.69 -19.64
N GLN A 32 2.71 1.98 -19.81
CA GLN A 32 1.34 2.46 -19.60
C GLN A 32 0.40 2.02 -20.74
N ASP A 33 0.92 1.88 -21.95
CA ASP A 33 0.21 1.35 -23.12
C ASP A 33 -0.27 -0.10 -22.91
N VAL A 34 0.58 -0.94 -22.32
CA VAL A 34 0.21 -2.34 -21.96
C VAL A 34 -0.95 -2.35 -20.96
N LEU A 35 -0.93 -1.42 -20.01
CA LEU A 35 -1.98 -1.29 -19.01
C LEU A 35 -3.30 -0.78 -19.60
N GLU A 36 -3.24 0.22 -20.48
CA GLU A 36 -4.38 0.73 -21.22
C GLU A 36 -5.03 -0.35 -22.09
N ALA A 37 -4.23 -1.15 -22.81
CA ALA A 37 -4.71 -2.28 -23.60
C ALA A 37 -5.38 -3.35 -22.73
N HIS A 38 -4.88 -3.60 -21.52
CA HIS A 38 -5.51 -4.51 -20.56
C HIS A 38 -6.87 -3.98 -20.08
N LEU A 39 -6.96 -2.68 -19.74
CA LEU A 39 -8.22 -2.04 -19.37
C LEU A 39 -9.24 -2.08 -20.51
N GLU A 40 -8.81 -1.85 -21.75
CA GLU A 40 -9.68 -1.97 -22.92
C GLU A 40 -10.22 -3.39 -23.10
N LYS A 41 -9.35 -4.40 -22.93
CA LYS A 41 -9.76 -5.81 -22.98
C LYS A 41 -10.79 -6.13 -21.89
N LEU A 42 -10.64 -5.57 -20.68
CA LEU A 42 -11.63 -5.73 -19.61
C LEU A 42 -12.97 -5.10 -19.99
N ALA A 43 -12.99 -3.85 -20.48
CA ALA A 43 -14.22 -3.18 -20.92
C ALA A 43 -14.94 -3.99 -22.02
N ARG A 44 -14.20 -4.51 -23.01
CA ARG A 44 -14.79 -5.33 -24.09
C ARG A 44 -15.33 -6.67 -23.61
N LYS A 45 -14.81 -7.23 -22.50
CA LYS A 45 -15.28 -8.51 -21.93
C LYS A 45 -16.47 -8.34 -21.00
N SER A 46 -16.64 -7.16 -20.41
CA SER A 46 -17.79 -6.82 -19.59
C SER A 46 -18.99 -6.45 -20.46
N VAL A 47 -19.56 -7.43 -21.16
CA VAL A 47 -20.70 -7.24 -22.10
C VAL A 47 -22.06 -7.54 -21.45
N GLY A 48 -22.09 -8.16 -20.27
CA GLY A 48 -23.34 -8.50 -19.61
C GLY A 48 -24.14 -7.28 -19.14
N ASP A 49 -25.46 -7.44 -19.07
CA ASP A 49 -26.40 -6.51 -18.42
C ASP A 49 -26.55 -6.76 -16.90
N ASN A 50 -25.65 -7.55 -16.32
CA ASN A 50 -25.60 -7.73 -14.88
C ASN A 50 -24.86 -6.55 -14.21
N GLN A 51 -25.17 -6.33 -12.93
CA GLN A 51 -24.62 -5.25 -12.13
C GLN A 51 -23.08 -5.28 -12.07
N ALA A 52 -22.48 -6.47 -11.99
CA ALA A 52 -21.02 -6.62 -11.95
C ALA A 52 -20.34 -6.13 -13.23
N SER A 53 -20.93 -6.39 -14.40
CA SER A 53 -20.42 -5.91 -15.69
C SER A 53 -20.55 -4.39 -15.80
N ALA A 54 -21.65 -3.82 -15.30
CA ALA A 54 -21.86 -2.37 -15.27
C ALA A 54 -20.80 -1.66 -14.40
N LEU A 55 -20.58 -2.13 -13.17
CA LEU A 55 -19.56 -1.59 -12.27
C LEU A 55 -18.14 -1.72 -12.85
N THR A 56 -17.85 -2.83 -13.53
CA THR A 56 -16.54 -3.02 -14.17
C THR A 56 -16.31 -1.99 -15.28
N ARG A 57 -17.32 -1.70 -16.11
CA ARG A 57 -17.22 -0.67 -17.15
C ARG A 57 -16.99 0.71 -16.55
N GLU A 58 -17.75 1.06 -15.51
CA GLU A 58 -17.59 2.32 -14.78
C GLU A 58 -16.18 2.48 -14.20
N ALA A 59 -15.64 1.45 -13.54
CA ALA A 59 -14.29 1.46 -12.98
C ALA A 59 -13.22 1.59 -14.07
N VAL A 60 -13.39 0.93 -15.22
CA VAL A 60 -12.47 1.09 -16.37
C VAL A 60 -12.50 2.51 -16.93
N ASP A 61 -13.68 3.12 -17.04
CA ASP A 61 -13.82 4.49 -17.51
C ASP A 61 -13.21 5.51 -16.54
N GLU A 62 -13.34 5.29 -15.24
CA GLU A 62 -12.66 6.09 -14.22
C GLU A 62 -11.14 5.98 -14.31
N ALA A 63 -10.62 4.75 -14.40
CA ALA A 63 -9.18 4.50 -14.57
C ALA A 63 -8.65 5.20 -15.82
N ARG A 64 -9.39 5.16 -16.94
CA ARG A 64 -9.02 5.87 -18.18
C ARG A 64 -9.01 7.38 -18.01
N LYS A 65 -9.97 7.97 -17.29
CA LYS A 65 -9.96 9.41 -16.99
C LYS A 65 -8.72 9.81 -16.18
N LEU A 66 -8.31 8.98 -15.22
CA LEU A 66 -7.10 9.21 -14.43
C LEU A 66 -5.84 9.15 -15.28
N ILE A 67 -5.72 8.12 -16.14
CA ILE A 67 -4.59 7.98 -17.07
C ILE A 67 -4.55 9.15 -18.07
N GLY A 68 -5.70 9.56 -18.61
CA GLY A 68 -5.81 10.72 -19.52
C GLY A 68 -5.39 12.04 -18.89
N ARG A 69 -5.53 12.18 -17.57
CA ARG A 69 -5.01 13.32 -16.78
C ARG A 69 -3.51 13.21 -16.47
N LYS A 70 -2.79 12.31 -17.13
CA LYS A 70 -1.36 12.02 -16.98
C LYS A 70 -0.98 11.39 -15.63
N HIS A 71 -1.93 10.87 -14.85
CA HIS A 71 -1.58 10.06 -13.70
C HIS A 71 -1.02 8.71 -14.17
N LYS A 72 -0.01 8.21 -13.45
CA LYS A 72 0.60 6.91 -13.73
C LYS A 72 -0.03 5.86 -12.85
N LEU A 73 -0.49 4.79 -13.48
CA LEU A 73 -1.08 3.63 -12.83
C LEU A 73 -0.10 2.46 -12.94
N TYR A 74 0.11 1.77 -11.83
CA TYR A 74 1.03 0.65 -11.73
C TYR A 74 0.38 -0.51 -10.99
N ARG A 75 0.93 -1.70 -11.16
CA ARG A 75 0.57 -2.86 -10.34
C ARG A 75 1.49 -2.93 -9.14
N GLY A 76 0.94 -3.19 -7.97
CA GLY A 76 1.72 -3.38 -6.76
C GLY A 76 0.91 -3.91 -5.59
N ASN A 77 1.55 -4.02 -4.44
CA ASN A 77 0.90 -4.34 -3.17
C ASN A 77 1.57 -3.56 -2.04
N VAL A 78 0.80 -3.31 -1.00
CA VAL A 78 1.23 -2.62 0.22
C VAL A 78 0.97 -3.58 1.38
N VAL A 79 1.99 -3.86 2.18
CA VAL A 79 1.92 -4.82 3.29
C VAL A 79 2.52 -4.19 4.53
N PHE A 80 1.88 -4.44 5.66
CA PHE A 80 2.35 -4.04 6.98
C PHE A 80 2.65 -5.30 7.80
N TYR A 81 3.86 -5.39 8.32
CA TYR A 81 4.24 -6.43 9.26
C TYR A 81 4.23 -5.85 10.67
N LEU A 82 3.59 -6.58 11.58
CA LEU A 82 3.49 -6.24 12.98
C LEU A 82 4.24 -7.28 13.82
N THR A 83 4.89 -6.79 14.88
CA THR A 83 5.51 -7.63 15.89
C THR A 83 4.82 -7.39 17.23
N GLY A 84 4.66 -8.44 18.04
CA GLY A 84 4.15 -8.37 19.41
C GLY A 84 4.94 -9.35 20.29
N LYS A 85 5.05 -9.03 21.59
CA LYS A 85 5.71 -9.89 22.59
C LYS A 85 4.90 -11.15 22.88
N ASP A 86 3.59 -11.05 22.75
CA ASP A 86 2.61 -12.11 22.92
C ASP A 86 1.44 -11.88 21.93
N GLU A 87 0.55 -12.87 21.85
CA GLU A 87 -0.60 -12.86 20.95
C GLU A 87 -1.56 -11.70 21.27
N GLN A 88 -1.73 -11.37 22.55
CA GLN A 88 -2.62 -10.30 22.99
C GLN A 88 -2.12 -8.92 22.54
N GLN A 89 -0.81 -8.67 22.63
CA GLN A 89 -0.20 -7.44 22.13
C GLN A 89 -0.28 -7.38 20.60
N LEU A 90 -0.05 -8.50 19.92
CA LEU A 90 -0.14 -8.57 18.45
C LEU A 90 -1.57 -8.24 17.97
N GLU A 91 -2.59 -8.77 18.65
CA GLU A 91 -3.99 -8.47 18.35
C GLU A 91 -4.30 -6.98 18.57
N SER A 92 -3.88 -6.42 19.71
CA SER A 92 -4.06 -4.99 20.00
C SER A 92 -3.39 -4.10 18.94
N ARG A 93 -2.14 -4.40 18.57
CA ARG A 93 -1.41 -3.67 17.52
C ARG A 93 -2.09 -3.82 16.16
N SER A 94 -2.67 -4.98 15.88
CA SER A 94 -3.43 -5.21 14.64
C SER A 94 -4.68 -4.34 14.58
N MET A 95 -5.40 -4.18 15.69
CA MET A 95 -6.56 -3.28 15.77
C MET A 95 -6.15 -1.81 15.64
N GLU A 96 -5.04 -1.39 16.26
CA GLU A 96 -4.50 -0.03 16.11
C GLU A 96 -4.15 0.28 14.66
N LEU A 97 -3.46 -0.63 13.97
CA LEU A 97 -3.16 -0.51 12.54
C LEU A 97 -4.45 -0.41 11.71
N ALA A 98 -5.41 -1.31 11.93
CA ALA A 98 -6.69 -1.34 11.21
C ALA A 98 -7.45 0.00 11.36
N ASN A 99 -7.48 0.56 12.56
CA ASN A 99 -8.10 1.85 12.83
C ASN A 99 -7.35 3.01 12.15
N ALA A 100 -6.02 3.00 12.17
CA ALA A 100 -5.21 4.00 11.48
C ALA A 100 -5.47 3.98 9.97
N MET A 101 -5.51 2.80 9.35
CA MET A 101 -5.82 2.61 7.92
C MET A 101 -7.22 3.14 7.58
N LEU A 102 -8.23 2.78 8.37
CA LEU A 102 -9.60 3.23 8.15
C LEU A 102 -9.72 4.74 8.28
N SER A 103 -9.01 5.35 9.23
CA SER A 103 -8.98 6.81 9.40
C SER A 103 -8.35 7.55 8.21
N ALA A 104 -7.50 6.87 7.45
CA ALA A 104 -6.89 7.35 6.22
C ALA A 104 -7.72 7.03 4.95
N GLY A 105 -8.92 6.43 5.11
CA GLY A 105 -9.77 6.04 4.00
C GLY A 105 -9.23 4.83 3.22
N MET A 106 -8.37 4.01 3.83
CA MET A 106 -7.84 2.81 3.21
C MET A 106 -8.49 1.56 3.79
N GLU A 107 -9.06 0.77 2.91
CA GLU A 107 -9.58 -0.55 3.23
C GLU A 107 -8.45 -1.57 3.20
N HIS A 108 -8.40 -2.43 4.21
CA HIS A 108 -7.38 -3.48 4.33
C HIS A 108 -8.08 -4.85 4.38
N VAL A 109 -7.34 -5.88 3.96
CA VAL A 109 -7.81 -7.26 4.10
C VAL A 109 -7.65 -7.66 5.56
N TYR A 110 -8.73 -8.10 6.21
CA TYR A 110 -8.64 -8.63 7.56
C TYR A 110 -7.91 -9.97 7.56
N PRO A 111 -7.11 -10.29 8.60
CA PRO A 111 -6.39 -11.56 8.67
C PRO A 111 -7.27 -12.80 8.52
N ARG A 112 -8.54 -12.72 8.96
CA ARG A 112 -9.53 -13.81 8.83
C ARG A 112 -10.05 -14.03 7.40
N ASP A 113 -9.96 -13.01 6.55
CA ASP A 113 -10.45 -13.04 5.17
C ASP A 113 -9.33 -13.46 4.20
N GLU A 114 -8.09 -13.56 4.70
CA GLU A 114 -6.93 -14.05 3.96
C GLU A 114 -6.95 -15.59 3.90
N VAL A 115 -7.03 -16.13 2.69
CA VAL A 115 -7.19 -17.57 2.46
C VAL A 115 -5.95 -18.38 2.85
N ALA A 116 -4.74 -17.82 2.66
CA ALA A 116 -3.49 -18.53 2.90
C ALA A 116 -2.43 -17.61 3.54
N PRO A 117 -2.60 -17.21 4.81
CA PRO A 117 -1.82 -16.16 5.46
C PRO A 117 -0.32 -16.44 5.47
N LEU A 118 0.10 -17.69 5.68
CA LEU A 118 1.52 -18.07 5.63
C LEU A 118 2.11 -17.93 4.21
N SER A 119 1.33 -18.29 3.19
CA SER A 119 1.78 -18.13 1.80
C SER A 119 1.87 -16.65 1.42
N SER A 120 0.90 -15.84 1.87
CA SER A 120 0.86 -14.40 1.62
C SER A 120 1.99 -13.68 2.35
N TYR A 121 2.28 -14.06 3.60
CA TYR A 121 3.44 -13.59 4.36
C TYR A 121 4.75 -13.80 3.59
N LEU A 122 5.04 -15.03 3.16
CA LEU A 122 6.28 -15.37 2.44
C LEU A 122 6.37 -14.70 1.06
N ARG A 123 5.25 -14.61 0.34
CA ARG A 123 5.19 -14.03 -1.00
C ARG A 123 5.50 -12.54 -0.99
N TRP A 124 5.06 -11.85 0.05
CA TRP A 124 5.23 -10.41 0.15
C TRP A 124 6.42 -9.99 1.01
N LEU A 125 7.31 -10.91 1.37
CA LEU A 125 8.58 -10.53 1.98
C LEU A 125 9.35 -9.58 1.03
N PRO A 126 10.16 -8.65 1.57
CA PRO A 126 11.01 -7.80 0.77
C PRO A 126 11.82 -8.62 -0.25
N ALA A 127 11.83 -8.18 -1.51
CA ALA A 127 12.51 -8.85 -2.63
C ALA A 127 12.08 -10.30 -2.94
N SER A 128 10.97 -10.80 -2.38
CA SER A 128 10.45 -12.16 -2.63
C SER A 128 9.47 -12.24 -3.82
N PHE A 129 8.99 -11.10 -4.31
CA PHE A 129 8.01 -11.06 -5.39
C PHE A 129 8.61 -11.40 -6.75
N ASP A 130 8.14 -12.48 -7.36
CA ASP A 130 8.56 -12.93 -8.69
C ASP A 130 7.50 -12.57 -9.75
N VAL A 131 7.83 -11.59 -10.59
CA VAL A 131 6.98 -11.11 -11.69
C VAL A 131 6.77 -12.14 -12.80
N ASN A 132 7.68 -13.13 -12.93
CA ASN A 132 7.62 -14.13 -13.99
C ASN A 132 6.72 -15.32 -13.64
N LYS A 133 6.27 -15.42 -12.38
CA LYS A 133 5.30 -16.45 -11.99
C LYS A 133 3.98 -16.21 -12.69
N LYS A 134 3.39 -17.30 -13.18
CA LYS A 134 2.09 -17.29 -13.85
C LYS A 134 1.04 -16.64 -12.93
N HIS A 135 0.27 -15.70 -13.48
CA HIS A 135 -0.77 -14.96 -12.77
C HIS A 135 -0.29 -14.10 -11.58
N ALA A 136 1.02 -13.90 -11.37
CA ALA A 136 1.50 -13.14 -10.22
C ALA A 136 0.95 -11.71 -10.18
N LEU A 137 0.94 -11.04 -11.34
CA LEU A 137 0.37 -9.71 -11.49
C LEU A 137 -1.15 -9.70 -11.33
N ASP A 138 -1.85 -10.77 -11.64
CA ASP A 138 -3.32 -10.80 -11.60
C ASP A 138 -3.86 -11.14 -10.21
N TRP A 139 -3.17 -12.00 -9.47
CA TRP A 139 -3.66 -12.51 -8.18
C TRP A 139 -3.08 -11.81 -6.98
N TYR A 140 -1.87 -11.28 -7.08
CA TYR A 140 -1.10 -10.81 -5.91
C TYR A 140 -0.77 -9.33 -5.94
N THR A 141 -1.27 -8.61 -6.95
CA THR A 141 -1.08 -7.17 -7.07
C THR A 141 -2.39 -6.48 -7.42
N GLN A 142 -2.52 -5.23 -6.98
CA GLN A 142 -3.63 -4.35 -7.29
C GLN A 142 -3.16 -3.15 -8.09
N MET A 143 -4.09 -2.50 -8.78
CA MET A 143 -3.83 -1.25 -9.47
C MET A 143 -3.73 -0.11 -8.46
N MET A 144 -2.62 0.63 -8.50
CA MET A 144 -2.37 1.76 -7.63
C MET A 144 -1.80 2.94 -8.40
N LEU A 145 -2.27 4.13 -8.05
CA LEU A 145 -1.70 5.36 -8.60
C LEU A 145 -0.34 5.63 -7.96
N ALA A 146 0.59 6.15 -8.75
CA ALA A 146 1.91 6.56 -8.26
C ALA A 146 1.80 7.54 -7.06
N GLN A 147 0.76 8.36 -7.03
CA GLN A 147 0.50 9.29 -5.92
C GLN A 147 0.16 8.57 -4.60
N HIS A 148 -0.54 7.43 -4.65
CA HIS A 148 -0.88 6.67 -3.44
C HIS A 148 0.40 6.10 -2.83
N VAL A 149 1.26 5.52 -3.66
CA VAL A 149 2.57 5.01 -3.24
C VAL A 149 3.45 6.12 -2.67
N ALA A 150 3.50 7.27 -3.34
CA ALA A 150 4.28 8.41 -2.88
C ALA A 150 3.79 8.94 -1.53
N ASN A 151 2.46 9.02 -1.33
CA ASN A 151 1.86 9.49 -0.08
C ASN A 151 2.04 8.49 1.08
N LEU A 152 2.17 7.18 0.79
CA LEU A 152 2.45 6.15 1.79
C LEU A 152 3.94 6.03 2.13
N SER A 153 4.82 6.45 1.23
CA SER A 153 6.25 6.33 1.45
C SER A 153 6.71 7.22 2.62
N PRO A 154 7.50 6.68 3.56
CA PRO A 154 7.94 7.39 4.76
C PRO A 154 8.87 8.57 4.45
N VAL A 155 9.40 8.66 3.22
CA VAL A 155 10.36 9.70 2.80
C VAL A 155 9.71 11.09 2.74
N TRP A 156 8.41 11.18 2.46
CA TRP A 156 7.70 12.47 2.27
C TRP A 156 7.02 12.99 3.54
N GLY A 157 7.17 12.31 4.68
CA GLY A 157 6.63 12.72 5.98
C GLY A 157 7.36 13.92 6.61
N ARG A 158 6.86 14.36 7.78
CA ARG A 158 7.51 15.38 8.65
C ARG A 158 8.10 14.78 9.93
N ALA A 159 7.87 13.49 10.19
CA ALA A 159 8.48 12.83 11.34
C ALA A 159 9.97 12.59 11.13
N SER A 160 10.68 12.38 12.23
CA SER A 160 12.11 12.02 12.23
C SER A 160 12.33 10.51 12.37
N GLY A 161 11.26 9.72 12.44
CA GLY A 161 11.31 8.27 12.60
C GLY A 161 11.64 7.81 14.02
N THR A 162 12.27 6.65 14.15
CA THR A 162 12.47 5.93 15.43
C THR A 162 13.62 6.48 16.28
N GLY A 163 14.47 7.33 15.70
CA GLY A 163 15.69 7.84 16.35
C GLY A 163 16.88 6.88 16.34
N ASN A 164 16.73 5.68 15.76
CA ASN A 164 17.80 4.71 15.57
C ASN A 164 18.39 4.87 14.15
N PRO A 165 19.69 5.19 14.00
CA PRO A 165 20.28 5.45 12.69
C PRO A 165 20.61 4.13 11.96
N GLY A 166 19.64 3.58 11.22
CA GLY A 166 19.87 2.54 10.21
C GLY A 166 20.14 3.18 8.83
N ILE A 167 19.13 3.86 8.28
CA ILE A 167 19.24 4.72 7.10
C ILE A 167 18.81 6.13 7.50
N THR A 168 19.66 7.12 7.21
CA THR A 168 19.41 8.54 7.53
C THR A 168 19.16 9.32 6.25
N LEU A 169 17.96 9.89 6.15
CA LEU A 169 17.53 10.83 5.11
C LEU A 169 17.20 12.19 5.75
N PHE A 170 16.73 13.13 4.95
CA PHE A 170 16.11 14.37 5.42
C PHE A 170 14.63 14.35 5.06
N ASN A 171 13.77 14.61 6.04
CA ASN A 171 12.35 14.76 5.79
C ASN A 171 12.05 16.08 5.08
N ARG A 172 10.80 16.30 4.65
CA ARG A 172 10.40 17.53 3.94
C ARG A 172 10.66 18.83 4.73
N GLY A 173 10.74 18.76 6.05
CA GLY A 173 11.05 19.88 6.93
C GLY A 173 12.55 20.16 7.10
N GLY A 174 13.43 19.39 6.44
CA GLY A 174 14.88 19.50 6.58
C GLY A 174 15.43 18.87 7.86
N ALA A 175 14.60 18.20 8.67
CA ALA A 175 15.05 17.47 9.84
C ALA A 175 15.52 16.06 9.45
N PRO A 176 16.49 15.47 10.17
CA PRO A 176 16.88 14.08 9.95
C PRO A 176 15.68 13.12 10.08
N LEU A 177 15.56 12.21 9.13
CA LEU A 177 14.63 11.08 9.11
C LEU A 177 15.45 9.81 9.22
N THR A 178 15.36 9.12 10.35
CA THR A 178 16.03 7.84 10.59
C THR A 178 15.01 6.71 10.57
N PHE A 179 15.21 5.72 9.72
CA PHE A 179 14.43 4.48 9.73
C PHE A 179 15.37 3.28 9.74
N ASP A 180 14.92 2.20 10.36
CA ASP A 180 15.62 0.92 10.43
C ASP A 180 15.07 0.03 9.27
N PRO A 181 15.92 -0.54 8.39
CA PRO A 181 15.46 -1.41 7.30
C PRO A 181 14.87 -2.74 7.76
#